data_AF-A0A0B8ZK13-F1
#
_entry.id   AF-A0A0B8ZK13-F1
#
_cell.length_a   1.000
_cell.length_b   1.000
_cell.length_c   1.000
_cell.angle_alpha   90.00
_cell.angle_beta   90.00
_cell.angle_gamma   90.00
#
_symmetry.space_group_name_H-M   'P 1'
#
loop_
_entity.id
_entity.type
_entity.pdbx_description
1 polymer ?
#
loop_
_entity_poly.entity_id
_entity_poly.type
_entity_poly.pdbx_seq_one_letter_code
_entity_poly.pdbx_strand_id
1 'polypeptide(L)'
;MSARSAALLVQELGSPDGQALLSDKQALAERLKAAGVCVPGTHTVRNPLCIEELARVIGPTGLVLKPRYGSGGRNVSAITRSGDRWQIDGLDVDAGRLSEHLTQLSAGHELIVQDRLVSADGLADLSWRGRAPVLRLATSRIPAGPPQLDSALLILPRPGFKPRNFLNGQIYAPIDPDTGIAKGGVVLESPDTMLDFREVDGPRISGRRVPFFAEAVRNALLAMSTVPAVPAIHWDIVLTPMGPVFLEGNGNGNWIIANLAGRYGAQVRPLAATLDRWLETAAPVRRRSALAILRDKWERTGKPVRASGLVLEAVLCLALARLILMVMPFRKVAEHLGDLVAPDDPRAIAAASVAPSANADTAARIGRTLETVARWVPFRAVCLQQALAGHAMLRRRHIPSVLHLGSGRDTDRKFMAHAWLEAAGLPVTGYPPAPQIREIGCFIPATACR
;
A
#
# COMPACT_ATOMS: atom_id res chain seq x y z
N MET A 1 -9.26 12.43 13.34
CA MET A 1 -9.31 12.15 11.88
C MET A 1 -8.67 10.79 11.63
N SER A 2 -9.23 9.92 10.78
CA SER A 2 -8.57 8.62 10.50
C SER A 2 -7.28 8.85 9.69
N ALA A 3 -6.24 8.02 9.88
CA ALA A 3 -4.99 8.12 9.11
C ALA A 3 -5.19 8.10 7.58
N ARG A 4 -6.26 7.46 7.09
CA ARG A 4 -6.61 7.47 5.66
C ARG A 4 -7.29 8.74 5.20
N SER A 5 -8.13 9.35 6.04
CA SER A 5 -8.76 10.64 5.76
C SER A 5 -7.69 11.75 5.67
N ALA A 6 -6.66 11.67 6.51
CA ALA A 6 -5.52 12.58 6.46
C ALA A 6 -4.68 12.40 5.19
N ALA A 7 -4.36 11.16 4.82
CA ALA A 7 -3.59 10.89 3.60
C ALA A 7 -4.31 11.37 2.32
N LEU A 8 -5.64 11.18 2.22
CA LEU A 8 -6.41 11.67 1.07
C LEU A 8 -6.47 13.20 1.01
N LEU A 9 -6.60 13.86 2.16
CA LEU A 9 -6.61 15.32 2.22
C LEU A 9 -5.25 15.90 1.82
N VAL A 10 -4.16 15.29 2.26
CA VAL A 10 -2.79 15.67 1.90
C VAL A 10 -2.49 15.49 0.41
N GLN A 11 -3.09 14.50 -0.24
CA GLN A 11 -2.97 14.32 -1.70
C GLN A 11 -3.59 15.45 -2.51
N GLU A 12 -4.67 16.05 -2.00
CA GLU A 12 -5.35 17.16 -2.64
C GLU A 12 -4.70 18.52 -2.29
N LEU A 13 -3.73 18.53 -1.36
CA LEU A 13 -2.97 19.71 -0.97
C LEU A 13 -1.62 19.75 -1.70
N GLY A 14 -1.27 20.92 -2.21
CA GLY A 14 -0.04 21.12 -2.99
C GLY A 14 -0.20 20.87 -4.48
N SER A 15 0.95 20.76 -5.14
CA SER A 15 1.11 20.60 -6.58
C SER A 15 0.95 19.13 -6.97
N PRO A 16 0.07 18.82 -7.94
CA PRO A 16 -0.02 17.49 -8.54
C PRO A 16 1.32 16.98 -9.09
N ASP A 17 2.17 17.88 -9.59
CA ASP A 17 3.49 17.53 -10.13
C ASP A 17 4.44 17.05 -9.03
N GLY A 18 4.33 17.63 -7.82
CA GLY A 18 5.09 17.17 -6.66
C GLY A 18 4.68 15.76 -6.25
N GLN A 19 3.37 15.48 -6.22
CA GLN A 19 2.86 14.13 -5.93
C GLN A 19 3.24 13.12 -7.02
N ALA A 20 3.18 13.52 -8.29
CA ALA A 20 3.60 12.69 -9.42
C ALA A 20 5.10 12.36 -9.34
N LEU A 21 5.95 13.36 -9.08
CA LEU A 21 7.39 13.18 -8.91
C LEU A 21 7.71 12.21 -7.76
N LEU A 22 7.05 12.35 -6.60
CA LEU A 22 7.25 11.45 -5.46
C LEU A 22 6.79 10.01 -5.73
N SER A 23 5.89 9.80 -6.71
CA SER A 23 5.42 8.47 -7.10
C SER A 23 6.36 7.75 -8.08
N ASP A 24 7.24 8.48 -8.76
CA ASP A 24 8.25 7.96 -9.69
C ASP A 24 9.64 7.99 -9.04
N LYS A 25 10.10 6.81 -8.59
CA LYS A 25 11.39 6.69 -7.89
C LYS A 25 12.59 7.08 -8.75
N GLN A 26 12.52 6.86 -10.06
CA GLN A 26 13.63 7.17 -10.96
C GLN A 26 13.72 8.69 -11.17
N ALA A 27 12.60 9.33 -11.52
CA ALA A 27 12.56 10.78 -11.73
C ALA A 27 12.90 11.55 -10.45
N LEU A 28 12.44 11.08 -9.29
CA LEU A 28 12.83 11.65 -8.01
C LEU A 28 14.34 11.51 -7.77
N ALA A 29 14.91 10.31 -7.98
CA ALA A 29 16.33 10.07 -7.77
C ALA A 29 17.22 10.96 -8.67
N GLU A 30 16.85 11.13 -9.94
CA GLU A 30 17.56 12.01 -10.88
C GLU A 30 17.53 13.47 -10.42
N ARG A 31 16.37 13.95 -9.97
CA ARG A 31 16.22 15.31 -9.44
C ARG A 31 17.03 15.53 -8.15
N LEU A 32 17.00 14.56 -7.24
CA LEU A 32 17.82 14.61 -6.01
C LEU A 32 19.31 14.61 -6.32
N LYS A 33 19.75 13.76 -7.25
CA LYS A 33 21.15 13.71 -7.69
C LYS A 33 21.60 15.03 -8.31
N ALA A 34 20.76 15.65 -9.15
CA ALA A 34 21.05 16.98 -9.73
C ALA A 34 21.19 18.09 -8.67
N ALA A 35 20.55 17.91 -7.51
CA ALA A 35 20.66 18.81 -6.36
C ALA A 35 21.83 18.48 -5.42
N GLY A 36 22.66 17.48 -5.74
CA GLY A 36 23.76 17.03 -4.88
C GLY A 36 23.33 16.13 -3.71
N VAL A 37 22.09 15.64 -3.69
CA VAL A 37 21.61 14.69 -2.67
C VAL A 37 21.96 13.26 -3.12
N CYS A 38 22.67 12.52 -2.26
CA CYS A 38 23.06 11.15 -2.53
C CYS A 38 21.84 10.21 -2.58
N VAL A 39 21.76 9.42 -3.65
CA VAL A 39 20.72 8.40 -3.90
C VAL A 39 21.39 7.07 -4.27
N PRO A 40 20.73 5.92 -4.14
CA PRO A 40 21.31 4.63 -4.50
C PRO A 40 21.75 4.61 -5.97
N GLY A 41 22.92 4.01 -6.23
CA GLY A 41 23.38 3.70 -7.58
C GLY A 41 22.32 2.85 -8.28
N THR A 42 21.87 3.31 -9.46
CA THR A 42 20.88 2.60 -10.27
C THR A 42 21.56 2.04 -11.51
N HIS A 43 21.56 0.72 -11.64
CA HIS A 43 22.23 0.01 -12.74
C HIS A 43 21.35 -0.08 -13.99
N THR A 44 20.05 -0.34 -13.81
CA THR A 44 19.09 -0.43 -14.91
C THR A 44 17.66 -0.19 -14.42
N VAL A 45 16.82 0.28 -15.34
CA VAL A 45 15.37 0.38 -15.19
C VAL A 45 14.72 -0.30 -16.38
N ARG A 46 14.15 -1.50 -16.20
CA ARG A 46 13.65 -2.29 -17.34
C ARG A 46 12.66 -3.40 -16.98
N ASN A 47 12.12 -4.02 -18.02
CA ASN A 47 11.29 -5.22 -18.00
C ASN A 47 11.35 -5.93 -19.38
N PRO A 48 11.63 -7.24 -19.48
CA PRO A 48 12.00 -8.16 -18.40
C PRO A 48 13.47 -7.99 -17.98
N LEU A 49 13.78 -8.50 -16.78
CA LEU A 49 15.12 -8.58 -16.21
C LEU A 49 15.55 -10.06 -16.12
N CYS A 50 16.77 -10.38 -16.56
CA CYS A 50 17.29 -11.76 -16.52
C CYS A 50 18.48 -11.92 -15.56
N ILE A 51 18.86 -13.18 -15.32
CA ILE A 51 19.92 -13.54 -14.35
C ILE A 51 21.29 -13.07 -14.83
N GLU A 52 21.56 -13.16 -16.13
CA GLU A 52 22.84 -12.77 -16.73
C GLU A 52 23.10 -11.27 -16.54
N GLU A 53 22.07 -10.45 -16.63
CA GLU A 53 22.16 -9.01 -16.38
C GLU A 53 22.46 -8.70 -14.92
N LEU A 54 21.76 -9.39 -13.99
CA LEU A 54 22.07 -9.27 -12.56
C LEU A 54 23.49 -9.71 -12.25
N ALA A 55 23.96 -10.80 -12.86
CA ALA A 55 25.30 -11.34 -12.65
C ALA A 55 26.42 -10.37 -13.06
N ARG A 56 26.18 -9.47 -14.03
CA ARG A 56 27.15 -8.46 -14.48
C ARG A 56 27.30 -7.29 -13.52
N VAL A 57 26.25 -6.97 -12.76
CA VAL A 57 26.19 -5.75 -11.93
C VAL A 57 26.15 -6.04 -10.43
N ILE A 58 25.93 -7.30 -10.02
CA ILE A 58 25.84 -7.66 -8.61
C ILE A 58 27.19 -7.50 -7.91
N GLY A 59 27.26 -6.51 -7.02
CA GLY A 59 28.39 -6.27 -6.15
C GLY A 59 28.41 -7.18 -4.92
N PRO A 60 29.45 -7.07 -4.07
CA PRO A 60 29.64 -7.91 -2.89
C PRO A 60 28.54 -7.77 -1.84
N THR A 61 27.87 -6.62 -1.78
CA THR A 61 26.76 -6.37 -0.84
C THR A 61 25.40 -6.87 -1.36
N GLY A 62 25.33 -7.23 -2.64
CA GLY A 62 24.12 -7.61 -3.35
C GLY A 62 23.38 -6.44 -3.99
N LEU A 63 22.19 -6.72 -4.49
CA LEU A 63 21.31 -5.78 -5.17
C LEU A 63 19.94 -5.71 -4.47
N VAL A 64 19.25 -4.60 -4.64
CA VAL A 64 17.84 -4.43 -4.31
C VAL A 64 17.07 -4.17 -5.60
N LEU A 65 16.06 -5.01 -5.85
CA LEU A 65 15.14 -4.88 -6.98
C LEU A 65 13.82 -4.33 -6.45
N LYS A 66 13.30 -3.28 -7.09
CA LYS A 66 12.03 -2.65 -6.71
C LYS A 66 11.29 -2.06 -7.92
N PRO A 67 9.95 -2.06 -7.94
CA PRO A 67 9.20 -1.33 -8.96
C PRO A 67 9.51 0.16 -8.94
N ARG A 68 9.62 0.75 -10.13
CA ARG A 68 9.74 2.20 -10.33
C ARG A 68 8.59 2.96 -9.67
N TYR A 69 7.37 2.49 -9.92
CA TYR A 69 6.13 3.00 -9.34
C TYR A 69 5.61 2.07 -8.25
N GLY A 70 5.13 2.62 -7.14
CA GLY A 70 4.52 1.85 -6.05
C GLY A 70 4.91 2.34 -4.66
N SER A 71 4.27 1.78 -3.63
CA SER A 71 4.48 2.18 -2.23
C SER A 71 4.44 0.98 -1.26
N GLY A 72 5.03 1.18 -0.08
CA GLY A 72 4.93 0.23 1.03
C GLY A 72 5.74 -1.06 0.89
N GLY A 73 6.85 -1.02 0.13
CA GLY A 73 7.78 -2.14 0.02
C GLY A 73 7.22 -3.40 -0.68
N ARG A 74 6.11 -3.29 -1.42
CA ARG A 74 5.60 -4.41 -2.23
C ARG A 74 6.54 -4.67 -3.39
N ASN A 75 6.75 -5.95 -3.70
CA ASN A 75 7.62 -6.39 -4.79
C ASN A 75 9.06 -5.85 -4.65
N VAL A 76 9.54 -5.68 -3.42
CA VAL A 76 10.95 -5.38 -3.16
C VAL A 76 11.65 -6.66 -2.76
N SER A 77 12.78 -6.96 -3.39
CA SER A 77 13.59 -8.14 -3.08
C SER A 77 15.06 -7.78 -3.03
N ALA A 78 15.76 -8.30 -2.02
CA ALA A 78 17.21 -8.26 -1.97
C ALA A 78 17.77 -9.53 -2.63
N ILE A 79 18.72 -9.35 -3.55
CA ILE A 79 19.42 -10.44 -4.24
C ILE A 79 20.89 -10.42 -3.81
N THR A 80 21.40 -11.55 -3.32
CA THR A 80 22.82 -11.73 -3.02
C THR A 80 23.37 -12.93 -3.79
N ARG A 81 24.68 -12.90 -4.06
CA ARG A 81 25.38 -13.99 -4.75
C ARG A 81 26.71 -14.28 -4.04
N SER A 82 26.99 -15.56 -3.80
CA SER A 82 28.26 -16.04 -3.25
C SER A 82 28.76 -17.21 -4.09
N GLY A 83 29.75 -16.95 -4.96
CA GLY A 83 30.13 -17.91 -6.00
C GLY A 83 28.95 -18.15 -6.95
N ASP A 84 28.52 -19.40 -7.10
CA ASP A 84 27.37 -19.76 -7.93
C ASP A 84 26.03 -19.84 -7.19
N ARG A 85 26.04 -19.61 -5.87
CA ARG A 85 24.82 -19.64 -5.06
C ARG A 85 24.13 -18.29 -5.06
N TRP A 86 22.84 -18.30 -5.39
CA TRP A 86 21.96 -17.14 -5.35
C TRP A 86 21.10 -17.17 -4.11
N GLN A 87 20.76 -15.98 -3.62
CA GLN A 87 19.86 -15.81 -2.49
C GLN A 87 18.83 -14.72 -2.77
N ILE A 88 17.59 -14.98 -2.36
CA ILE A 88 16.50 -13.99 -2.35
C ILE A 88 16.11 -13.73 -0.90
N ASP A 89 16.23 -12.48 -0.46
CA ASP A 89 15.95 -12.06 0.93
C ASP A 89 16.69 -12.91 1.99
N GLY A 90 17.88 -13.39 1.65
CA GLY A 90 18.74 -14.22 2.49
C GLY A 90 18.39 -15.72 2.50
N LEU A 91 17.54 -16.19 1.60
CA LEU A 91 17.23 -17.61 1.40
C LEU A 91 17.90 -18.11 0.12
N ASP A 92 18.63 -19.22 0.21
CA ASP A 92 19.27 -19.86 -0.94
C ASP A 92 18.23 -20.31 -1.98
N VAL A 93 18.51 -20.04 -3.25
CA VAL A 93 17.69 -20.44 -4.40
C VAL A 93 18.57 -20.91 -5.55
N ASP A 94 18.04 -21.82 -6.36
CA ASP A 94 18.64 -22.16 -7.65
C ASP A 94 18.33 -21.10 -8.73
N ALA A 95 18.99 -21.22 -9.88
CA ALA A 95 18.80 -20.31 -11.01
C ALA A 95 17.38 -20.35 -11.58
N GLY A 96 16.72 -21.51 -11.60
CA GLY A 96 15.35 -21.63 -12.10
C GLY A 96 14.38 -20.82 -11.25
N ARG A 97 14.46 -20.97 -9.93
CA ARG A 97 13.64 -20.25 -8.96
C ARG A 97 13.93 -18.75 -8.96
N LEU A 98 15.19 -18.35 -9.16
CA LEU A 98 15.53 -16.94 -9.35
C LEU A 98 14.85 -16.40 -10.61
N SER A 99 14.91 -17.12 -11.73
CA SER A 99 14.29 -16.69 -13.00
C SER A 99 12.78 -16.52 -12.88
N GLU A 100 12.09 -17.48 -12.24
CA GLU A 100 10.66 -17.37 -11.92
C GLU A 100 10.35 -16.13 -11.09
N HIS A 101 11.16 -15.87 -10.05
CA HIS A 101 10.98 -14.71 -9.19
C HIS A 101 11.16 -13.40 -9.95
N LEU A 102 12.19 -13.28 -10.80
CA LEU A 102 12.41 -12.10 -11.63
C LEU A 102 11.25 -11.87 -12.61
N THR A 103 10.73 -12.95 -13.20
CA THR A 103 9.56 -12.88 -14.09
C THR A 103 8.33 -12.38 -13.34
N GLN A 104 8.07 -12.91 -12.14
CA GLN A 104 6.96 -12.47 -11.30
C GLN A 104 7.11 -11.02 -10.85
N LEU A 105 8.33 -10.61 -10.47
CA LEU A 105 8.63 -9.25 -10.04
C LEU A 105 8.45 -8.24 -11.18
N SER A 106 8.84 -8.65 -12.40
CA SER A 106 8.77 -7.84 -13.61
C SER A 106 7.36 -7.82 -14.22
N ALA A 107 6.45 -8.70 -13.81
CA ALA A 107 5.11 -8.82 -14.41
C ALA A 107 4.31 -7.51 -14.30
N GLY A 108 4.27 -6.75 -15.41
CA GLY A 108 3.56 -5.47 -15.52
C GLY A 108 4.24 -4.26 -14.86
N HIS A 109 5.52 -4.35 -14.46
CA HIS A 109 6.23 -3.27 -13.78
C HIS A 109 7.60 -2.99 -14.40
N GLU A 110 7.99 -1.72 -14.52
CA GLU A 110 9.40 -1.37 -14.71
C GLU A 110 10.15 -1.58 -13.39
N LEU A 111 11.21 -2.38 -13.40
CA LEU A 111 12.03 -2.64 -12.22
C LEU A 111 13.27 -1.76 -12.22
N ILE A 112 13.53 -1.14 -11.08
CA ILE A 112 14.80 -0.48 -10.77
C ILE A 112 15.70 -1.49 -10.06
N VAL A 113 16.93 -1.63 -10.55
CA VAL A 113 18.00 -2.42 -9.95
C VAL A 113 19.01 -1.48 -9.29
N GLN A 114 19.16 -1.58 -7.98
CA GLN A 114 20.05 -0.71 -7.20
C GLN A 114 21.03 -1.49 -6.35
N ASP A 115 22.16 -0.87 -6.02
CA ASP A 115 23.08 -1.44 -5.03
C ASP A 115 22.39 -1.61 -3.68
N ARG A 116 22.65 -2.76 -3.03
CA ARG A 116 22.23 -2.94 -1.65
C ARG A 116 23.15 -2.15 -0.74
N LEU A 117 22.54 -1.24 0.01
CA LEU A 117 23.23 -0.38 0.95
C LEU A 117 23.55 -1.10 2.27
N VAL A 118 24.69 -0.72 2.86
CA VAL A 118 25.16 -1.20 4.15
C VAL A 118 25.10 -0.06 5.16
N SER A 119 24.71 -0.37 6.39
CA SER A 119 24.63 0.57 7.49
C SER A 119 26.02 1.08 7.90
N ALA A 120 26.09 2.34 8.31
CA ALA A 120 27.25 2.90 9.00
C ALA A 120 27.55 2.13 10.30
N ASP A 121 28.81 2.11 10.72
CA ASP A 121 29.29 1.31 11.86
C ASP A 121 28.47 1.52 13.15
N GLY A 122 28.09 2.77 13.44
CA GLY A 122 27.28 3.11 14.63
C GLY A 122 25.86 2.53 14.65
N LEU A 123 25.39 1.96 13.53
CA LEU A 123 24.08 1.30 13.37
C LEU A 123 24.18 -0.13 12.80
N ALA A 124 25.40 -0.62 12.56
CA ALA A 124 25.61 -1.90 11.86
C ALA A 124 25.02 -3.09 12.66
N ASP A 125 25.19 -3.10 13.98
CA ASP A 125 24.67 -4.09 14.92
C ASP A 125 23.12 -4.16 14.95
N LEU A 126 22.45 -3.05 14.66
CA LEU A 126 21.00 -2.95 14.55
C LEU A 126 20.44 -3.53 13.23
N SER A 127 21.30 -3.84 12.26
CA SER A 127 20.90 -4.48 11.00
C SER A 127 20.49 -5.95 11.23
N TRP A 128 19.58 -6.47 10.41
CA TRP A 128 19.14 -7.87 10.51
C TRP A 128 18.97 -8.51 9.13
N ARG A 129 19.62 -9.66 8.89
CA ARG A 129 19.70 -10.32 7.57
C ARG A 129 20.08 -9.32 6.46
N GLY A 130 21.03 -8.44 6.79
CA GLY A 130 21.51 -7.30 5.99
C GLY A 130 20.42 -6.35 5.50
N ARG A 131 19.32 -6.22 6.23
CA ARG A 131 18.44 -5.04 6.14
C ARG A 131 18.99 -3.98 7.09
N ALA A 132 19.42 -2.87 6.52
CA ALA A 132 19.88 -1.71 7.27
C ALA A 132 18.72 -1.03 8.03
N PRO A 133 18.95 -0.45 9.21
CA PRO A 133 18.06 0.54 9.80
C PRO A 133 17.77 1.68 8.82
N VAL A 134 16.52 2.15 8.79
CA VAL A 134 16.11 3.27 7.95
C VAL A 134 15.86 4.48 8.84
N LEU A 135 16.61 5.56 8.62
CA LEU A 135 16.29 6.86 9.19
C LEU A 135 15.11 7.44 8.40
N ARG A 136 14.00 7.67 9.08
CA ARG A 136 12.85 8.38 8.55
C ARG A 136 12.84 9.82 9.07
N LEU A 137 12.95 10.78 8.16
CA LEU A 137 12.81 12.21 8.46
C LEU A 137 11.49 12.72 7.91
N ALA A 138 10.62 13.21 8.81
CA ALA A 138 9.40 13.89 8.42
C ALA A 138 9.69 15.37 8.21
N THR A 139 9.51 15.84 6.99
CA THR A 139 9.68 17.26 6.62
C THR A 139 8.34 17.84 6.16
N SER A 140 8.11 19.11 6.46
CA SER A 140 6.95 19.86 5.99
C SER A 140 7.32 21.26 5.56
N ARG A 141 6.40 21.97 4.92
CA ARG A 141 6.48 23.41 4.69
C ARG A 141 5.09 24.00 4.69
N ILE A 142 4.94 25.24 5.12
CA ILE A 142 3.74 26.02 4.84
C ILE A 142 3.73 26.46 3.36
N PRO A 143 2.59 26.88 2.80
CA PRO A 143 2.53 27.45 1.45
C PRO A 143 3.55 28.59 1.28
N ALA A 144 4.34 28.53 0.20
CA ALA A 144 5.43 29.47 -0.11
C ALA A 144 6.53 29.62 0.97
N GLY A 145 6.52 28.79 2.02
CA GLY A 145 7.54 28.80 3.07
C GLY A 145 8.70 27.83 2.80
N PRO A 146 9.83 28.00 3.50
CA PRO A 146 10.94 27.06 3.43
C PRO A 146 10.55 25.69 4.03
N PRO A 147 11.18 24.59 3.59
CA PRO A 147 11.10 23.30 4.26
C PRO A 147 11.60 23.37 5.71
N GLN A 148 10.97 22.57 6.57
CA GLN A 148 11.35 22.38 7.97
C GLN A 148 11.30 20.89 8.34
N LEU A 149 12.03 20.52 9.40
CA LEU A 149 11.96 19.19 10.01
C LEU A 149 10.83 19.19 11.05
N ASP A 150 9.96 18.18 11.00
CA ASP A 150 8.91 17.99 12.01
C ASP A 150 9.32 16.93 13.03
N SER A 151 9.87 15.80 12.58
CA SER A 151 10.31 14.72 13.46
C SER A 151 11.26 13.74 12.78
N ALA A 152 11.91 12.90 13.59
CA ALA A 152 12.81 11.86 13.15
C ALA A 152 12.54 10.52 13.85
N LEU A 153 12.61 9.43 13.10
CA LEU A 153 12.48 8.06 13.60
C LEU A 153 13.60 7.19 13.01
N LEU A 154 14.19 6.31 13.80
CA LEU A 154 14.95 5.18 13.28
C LEU A 154 14.03 3.96 13.20
N ILE A 155 13.89 3.38 12.02
CA ILE A 155 13.06 2.21 11.75
C ILE A 155 13.97 0.98 11.72
N LEU A 156 13.74 0.06 12.64
CA LEU A 156 14.56 -1.13 12.82
C LEU A 156 13.83 -2.39 12.35
N PRO A 157 14.52 -3.32 11.66
CA PRO A 157 13.99 -4.65 11.42
C PRO A 157 13.82 -5.39 12.75
N ARG A 158 12.71 -6.12 12.91
CA ARG A 158 12.45 -6.95 14.09
C ARG A 158 12.70 -8.43 13.76
N PRO A 159 13.66 -9.11 14.43
CA PRO A 159 13.93 -10.53 14.20
C PRO A 159 12.66 -11.39 14.36
N GLY A 160 12.43 -12.33 13.44
CA GLY A 160 11.28 -13.24 13.48
C GLY A 160 9.94 -12.67 12.99
N PHE A 161 9.84 -11.35 12.75
CA PHE A 161 8.61 -10.72 12.28
C PHE A 161 8.73 -10.25 10.83
N LYS A 162 7.61 -10.30 10.08
CA LYS A 162 7.55 -9.77 8.72
C LYS A 162 7.42 -8.24 8.79
N PRO A 163 8.31 -7.45 8.16
CA PRO A 163 8.26 -5.98 8.26
C PRO A 163 6.97 -5.34 7.74
N ARG A 164 6.20 -6.06 6.92
CA ARG A 164 4.88 -5.62 6.44
C ARG A 164 3.77 -5.69 7.49
N ASN A 165 3.99 -6.38 8.61
CA ASN A 165 3.02 -6.38 9.69
C ASN A 165 3.06 -5.01 10.38
N PHE A 166 2.01 -4.21 10.17
CA PHE A 166 1.99 -2.83 10.61
C PHE A 166 2.14 -2.68 12.14
N LEU A 167 1.52 -3.57 12.92
CA LEU A 167 1.52 -3.41 14.38
C LEU A 167 2.85 -3.83 15.01
N ASN A 168 3.50 -4.86 14.46
CA ASN A 168 4.57 -5.54 15.17
C ASN A 168 5.76 -6.00 14.32
N GLY A 169 5.75 -5.67 13.04
CA GLY A 169 6.79 -6.06 12.08
C GLY A 169 8.08 -5.27 12.19
N GLN A 170 8.05 -4.12 12.87
CA GLN A 170 9.16 -3.17 12.95
C GLN A 170 9.19 -2.54 14.33
N ILE A 171 10.38 -2.08 14.73
CA ILE A 171 10.56 -1.23 15.90
C ILE A 171 10.81 0.19 15.39
N TYR A 172 10.08 1.16 15.93
CA TYR A 172 10.24 2.57 15.64
C TYR A 172 10.93 3.23 16.82
N ALA A 173 12.09 3.83 16.61
CA ALA A 173 12.82 4.53 17.66
C ALA A 173 12.74 6.04 17.44
N PRO A 174 11.98 6.79 18.26
CA PRO A 174 11.97 8.25 18.22
C PRO A 174 13.36 8.82 18.45
N ILE A 175 13.75 9.76 17.60
CA ILE A 175 15.03 10.46 17.68
C ILE A 175 14.75 11.88 18.14
N ASP A 176 15.45 12.30 19.18
CA ASP A 176 15.47 13.69 19.60
C ASP A 176 16.06 14.57 18.46
N PRO A 177 15.27 15.52 17.93
CA PRO A 177 15.64 16.24 16.71
C PRO A 177 16.79 17.23 16.89
N ASP A 178 17.07 17.66 18.13
CA ASP A 178 18.14 18.61 18.42
C ASP A 178 19.48 17.89 18.60
N THR A 179 19.46 16.70 19.20
CA THR A 179 20.66 15.95 19.56
C THR A 179 20.99 14.79 18.62
N GLY A 180 20.02 14.30 17.86
CA GLY A 180 20.16 13.09 17.03
C GLY A 180 20.27 11.80 17.86
N ILE A 181 19.78 11.80 19.10
CA ILE A 181 19.85 10.66 20.01
C ILE A 181 18.51 9.90 20.01
N ALA A 182 18.55 8.58 19.85
CA ALA A 182 17.38 7.72 19.96
C ALA A 182 16.92 7.60 21.41
N LYS A 183 15.63 7.85 21.68
CA LYS A 183 15.04 7.75 23.03
C LYS A 183 14.82 6.31 23.50
N GLY A 184 14.69 5.38 22.57
CA GLY A 184 14.34 3.97 22.79
C GLY A 184 13.46 3.45 21.65
N GLY A 185 13.19 2.16 21.61
CA GLY A 185 12.37 1.51 20.59
C GLY A 185 10.90 1.37 20.99
N VAL A 186 10.00 1.42 20.03
CA VAL A 186 8.57 1.26 20.22
C VAL A 186 8.02 0.30 19.18
N VAL A 187 7.16 -0.63 19.63
CA VAL A 187 6.35 -1.48 18.76
C VAL A 187 4.91 -1.00 18.84
N LEU A 188 4.21 -0.86 17.71
CA LEU A 188 2.87 -0.27 17.70
C LEU A 188 1.80 -1.16 18.36
N GLU A 189 2.06 -2.45 18.54
CA GLU A 189 1.18 -3.36 19.31
C GLU A 189 1.18 -3.06 20.82
N SER A 190 2.28 -2.47 21.31
CA SER A 190 2.47 -2.08 22.72
C SER A 190 3.07 -0.68 22.82
N PRO A 191 2.34 0.37 22.38
CA PRO A 191 2.86 1.73 22.24
C PRO A 191 3.08 2.46 23.58
N ASP A 192 2.82 1.81 24.71
CA ASP A 192 3.10 2.33 26.05
C ASP A 192 4.39 1.76 26.64
N THR A 193 5.05 0.83 25.92
CA THR A 193 6.30 0.20 26.34
C THR A 193 7.46 0.74 25.51
N MET A 194 8.43 1.36 26.20
CA MET A 194 9.70 1.77 25.60
C MET A 194 10.72 0.62 25.74
N LEU A 195 11.37 0.27 24.64
CA LEU A 195 12.37 -0.78 24.57
C LEU A 195 13.78 -0.17 24.58
N ASP A 196 14.59 -0.52 25.57
CA ASP A 196 15.99 -0.11 25.59
C ASP A 196 16.86 -0.90 24.59
N PHE A 197 16.43 -2.10 24.22
CA PHE A 197 17.16 -3.04 23.35
C PHE A 197 16.24 -3.59 22.26
N ARG A 198 16.80 -4.03 21.12
CA ARG A 198 16.03 -4.61 20.00
C ARG A 198 15.35 -5.92 20.38
N GLU A 199 16.05 -6.73 21.17
CA GLU A 199 15.60 -7.95 21.83
C GLU A 199 16.32 -8.05 23.19
N VAL A 200 15.91 -8.97 24.08
CA VAL A 200 16.37 -9.05 25.49
C VAL A 200 17.90 -8.99 25.63
N ASP A 201 18.63 -9.69 24.75
CA ASP A 201 20.10 -9.73 24.71
C ASP A 201 20.67 -9.04 23.44
N GLY A 202 19.87 -8.17 22.83
CA GLY A 202 20.17 -7.53 21.56
C GLY A 202 20.96 -6.23 21.70
N PRO A 203 21.30 -5.59 20.57
CA PRO A 203 21.91 -4.27 20.57
C PRO A 203 21.00 -3.22 21.22
N ARG A 204 21.62 -2.30 21.96
CA ARG A 204 20.92 -1.18 22.62
C ARG A 204 20.39 -0.17 21.62
N ILE A 205 19.16 0.29 21.83
CA ILE A 205 18.49 1.35 21.05
C ILE A 205 18.56 2.68 21.80
N SER A 206 18.22 2.69 23.10
CA SER A 206 18.15 3.93 23.88
C SER A 206 19.50 4.59 24.06
N GLY A 207 19.53 5.92 23.99
CA GLY A 207 20.76 6.71 24.11
C GLY A 207 21.70 6.62 22.90
N ARG A 208 21.33 5.87 21.85
CA ARG A 208 22.18 5.72 20.68
C ARG A 208 22.19 6.99 19.84
N ARG A 209 23.39 7.50 19.55
CA ARG A 209 23.60 8.62 18.63
C ARG A 209 23.49 8.13 17.18
N VAL A 210 22.65 8.79 16.39
CA VAL A 210 22.48 8.48 14.97
C VAL A 210 23.60 9.14 14.15
N PRO A 211 24.42 8.36 13.40
CA PRO A 211 25.51 8.91 12.61
C PRO A 211 24.99 9.80 11.47
N PHE A 212 25.76 10.83 11.11
CA PHE A 212 25.42 11.78 10.04
C PHE A 212 24.04 12.46 10.17
N PHE A 213 23.42 12.47 11.36
CA PHE A 213 22.05 12.94 11.54
C PHE A 213 21.83 14.39 11.06
N ALA A 214 22.69 15.31 11.48
CA ALA A 214 22.60 16.72 11.06
C ALA A 214 22.77 16.90 9.54
N GLU A 215 23.62 16.08 8.91
CA GLU A 215 23.79 16.07 7.45
C GLU A 215 22.55 15.52 6.74
N ALA A 216 21.98 14.42 7.24
CA ALA A 216 20.74 13.85 6.71
C ALA A 216 19.58 14.86 6.79
N VAL A 217 19.47 15.61 7.89
CA VAL A 217 18.47 16.67 8.04
C VAL A 217 18.68 17.78 7.01
N ARG A 218 19.91 18.31 6.88
CA ARG A 218 20.21 19.33 5.84
C ARG A 218 19.86 18.84 4.44
N ASN A 219 20.25 17.62 4.10
CA ASN A 219 19.99 17.02 2.80
C ASN A 219 18.49 16.77 2.57
N ALA A 220 17.71 16.46 3.61
CA ALA A 220 16.26 16.28 3.51
C ALA A 220 15.52 17.60 3.26
N LEU A 221 15.95 18.68 3.90
CA LEU A 221 15.40 20.01 3.67
C LEU A 221 15.75 20.51 2.25
N LEU A 222 16.99 20.30 1.80
CA LEU A 222 17.41 20.57 0.43
C LEU A 222 16.58 19.73 -0.57
N ALA A 223 16.45 18.43 -0.34
CA ALA A 223 15.66 17.52 -1.17
C ALA A 223 14.22 18.04 -1.31
N MET A 224 13.54 18.37 -0.21
CA MET A 224 12.18 18.90 -0.22
C MET A 224 12.07 20.23 -0.98
N SER A 225 13.09 21.09 -0.92
CA SER A 225 13.09 22.36 -1.66
C SER A 225 13.06 22.16 -3.18
N THR A 226 13.59 21.04 -3.68
CA THR A 226 13.63 20.72 -5.11
C THR A 226 12.34 20.08 -5.63
N VAL A 227 11.50 19.56 -4.74
CA VAL A 227 10.20 18.96 -5.09
C VAL A 227 9.15 20.07 -5.21
N PRO A 228 8.33 20.08 -6.29
CA PRO A 228 7.21 21.02 -6.41
C PRO A 228 6.34 21.07 -5.15
N ALA A 229 5.74 22.23 -4.88
CA ALA A 229 5.11 22.56 -3.60
C ALA A 229 4.16 21.45 -3.08
N VAL A 230 4.52 20.76 -2.00
CA VAL A 230 3.71 19.74 -1.30
C VAL A 230 3.83 19.99 0.20
N PRO A 231 2.80 19.66 1.00
CA PRO A 231 2.75 20.00 2.41
C PRO A 231 3.77 19.24 3.25
N ALA A 232 4.00 17.96 2.95
CA ALA A 232 4.87 17.10 3.73
C ALA A 232 5.53 16.02 2.86
N ILE A 233 6.75 15.64 3.23
CA ILE A 233 7.47 14.50 2.66
C ILE A 233 8.16 13.75 3.79
N HIS A 234 7.94 12.44 3.86
CA HIS A 234 8.68 11.57 4.76
C HIS A 234 9.79 10.86 3.97
N TRP A 235 11.03 11.21 4.26
CA TRP A 235 12.21 10.67 3.59
C TRP A 235 12.67 9.40 4.26
N ASP A 236 12.88 8.35 3.48
CA ASP A 236 13.53 7.12 3.95
C ASP A 236 14.99 7.14 3.52
N ILE A 237 15.88 7.06 4.50
CA ILE A 237 17.31 7.27 4.33
C ILE A 237 18.05 6.09 4.96
N VAL A 238 19.02 5.54 4.25
CA VAL A 238 20.00 4.62 4.84
C VAL A 238 21.26 5.42 5.12
N LEU A 239 21.72 5.35 6.36
CA LEU A 239 22.99 5.97 6.77
C LEU A 239 24.09 4.96 6.48
N THR A 240 24.92 5.26 5.48
CA THR A 240 26.02 4.39 5.04
C THR A 240 27.35 4.88 5.62
N PRO A 241 28.44 4.10 5.56
CA PRO A 241 29.77 4.58 5.94
C PRO A 241 30.20 5.85 5.19
N MET A 242 29.65 6.09 3.98
CA MET A 242 29.93 7.26 3.16
C MET A 242 28.97 8.43 3.37
N GLY A 243 27.99 8.30 4.27
CA GLY A 243 26.98 9.32 4.54
C GLY A 243 25.54 8.90 4.20
N PRO A 244 24.58 9.84 4.29
CA PRO A 244 23.15 9.57 4.12
C PRO A 244 22.77 9.37 2.66
N VAL A 245 22.10 8.25 2.36
CA VAL A 245 21.61 7.91 1.01
C VAL A 245 20.08 7.81 1.01
N PHE A 246 19.44 8.61 0.17
CA PHE A 246 17.97 8.78 0.13
C PHE A 246 17.33 7.70 -0.74
N LEU A 247 16.53 6.83 -0.13
CA LEU A 247 15.86 5.71 -0.80
C LEU A 247 14.61 6.15 -1.58
N GLU A 248 13.76 6.95 -0.93
CA GLU A 248 12.49 7.45 -1.45
C GLU A 248 11.95 8.61 -0.59
N GLY A 249 11.07 9.43 -1.18
CA GLY A 249 10.28 10.45 -0.50
C GLY A 249 8.80 10.12 -0.54
N ASN A 250 8.17 10.01 0.63
CA ASN A 250 6.78 9.61 0.76
C ASN A 250 5.88 10.82 1.04
N GLY A 251 5.20 11.35 0.02
CA GLY A 251 4.24 12.45 0.16
C GLY A 251 2.90 12.07 0.82
N ASN A 252 2.61 10.76 0.91
CA ASN A 252 1.34 10.21 1.43
C ASN A 252 1.59 9.19 2.54
N GLY A 253 2.55 9.49 3.43
CA GLY A 253 2.99 8.57 4.48
C GLY A 253 1.89 8.21 5.49
N ASN A 254 2.16 7.18 6.30
CA ASN A 254 1.24 6.77 7.36
C ASN A 254 1.22 7.81 8.49
N TRP A 255 0.05 8.41 8.76
CA TRP A 255 -0.11 9.47 9.76
C TRP A 255 0.18 9.04 11.20
N ILE A 256 -0.01 7.76 11.52
CA ILE A 256 0.35 7.23 12.84
C ILE A 256 1.87 7.33 13.01
N ILE A 257 2.62 6.92 11.99
CA ILE A 257 4.09 6.98 12.01
C ILE A 257 4.58 8.43 11.98
N ALA A 258 3.96 9.29 11.16
CA ALA A 258 4.31 10.70 11.05
C ALA A 258 4.24 11.46 12.38
N ASN A 259 3.32 11.08 13.26
CA ASN A 259 3.11 11.72 14.56
C ASN A 259 3.69 10.90 15.74
N LEU A 260 4.27 9.74 15.47
CA LEU A 260 4.71 8.81 16.51
C LEU A 260 5.78 9.44 17.41
N ALA A 261 6.76 10.13 16.84
CA ALA A 261 7.82 10.78 17.60
C ALA A 261 7.27 11.84 18.58
N GLY A 262 6.21 12.55 18.18
CA GLY A 262 5.53 13.55 19.03
C GLY A 262 4.95 12.98 20.31
N ARG A 263 4.44 11.73 20.27
CA ARG A 263 3.97 11.01 21.47
C ARG A 263 5.05 10.90 22.55
N TYR A 264 6.33 10.87 22.15
CA TYR A 264 7.49 10.72 23.04
C TYR A 264 8.27 12.02 23.21
N GLY A 265 7.64 13.17 22.92
CA GLY A 265 8.28 14.49 23.04
C GLY A 265 9.52 14.64 22.15
N ALA A 266 9.52 13.99 20.99
CA ALA A 266 10.62 14.03 20.00
C ALA A 266 10.13 14.66 18.68
N GLN A 267 9.31 15.70 18.78
CA GLN A 267 8.77 16.44 17.65
C GLN A 267 9.17 17.91 17.78
N VAL A 268 9.65 18.49 16.68
CA VAL A 268 9.99 19.91 16.58
C VAL A 268 8.71 20.73 16.45
N ARG A 269 7.83 20.35 15.51
CA ARG A 269 6.55 21.02 15.24
C ARG A 269 5.44 20.03 14.90
N PRO A 270 4.20 20.27 15.36
CA PRO A 270 3.04 19.48 14.97
C PRO A 270 2.76 19.62 13.48
N LEU A 271 2.74 18.50 12.76
CA LEU A 271 2.40 18.47 11.33
C LEU A 271 0.99 19.03 11.06
N ALA A 272 0.06 18.86 12.02
CA ALA A 272 -1.31 19.38 11.94
C ALA A 272 -1.34 20.90 11.68
N ALA A 273 -0.52 21.68 12.39
CA ALA A 273 -0.48 23.13 12.22
C ALA A 273 -0.03 23.53 10.81
N THR A 274 0.93 22.80 10.22
CA THR A 274 1.34 23.04 8.84
C THR A 274 0.20 22.76 7.86
N LEU A 275 -0.56 21.68 8.06
CA LEU A 275 -1.70 21.34 7.20
C LEU A 275 -2.82 22.36 7.28
N ASP A 276 -3.09 22.91 8.46
CA ASP A 276 -4.11 23.95 8.64
C ASP A 276 -3.80 25.16 7.76
N ARG A 277 -2.52 25.57 7.68
CA ARG A 277 -2.08 26.65 6.78
C ARG A 277 -2.29 26.32 5.30
N TRP A 278 -2.07 25.07 4.91
CA TRP A 278 -2.39 24.63 3.55
C TRP A 278 -3.89 24.66 3.26
N LEU A 279 -4.72 24.26 4.23
CA LEU A 279 -6.18 24.29 4.10
C LEU A 279 -6.72 25.72 4.01
N GLU A 280 -6.12 26.68 4.71
CA GLU A 280 -6.46 28.11 4.59
C GLU A 280 -6.16 28.67 3.19
N THR A 281 -5.04 28.25 2.58
CA THR A 281 -4.67 28.68 1.22
C THR A 281 -5.34 27.90 0.11
N ALA A 282 -5.84 26.69 0.42
CA ALA A 282 -6.64 25.93 -0.50
C ALA A 282 -7.94 26.72 -0.72
N ALA A 283 -8.12 27.27 -1.92
CA ALA A 283 -9.37 27.92 -2.33
C ALA A 283 -10.54 27.07 -1.81
N PRO A 284 -11.54 27.68 -1.15
CA PRO A 284 -12.54 26.96 -0.33
C PRO A 284 -12.98 25.79 -1.15
N VAL A 285 -12.62 24.57 -0.70
CA VAL A 285 -12.65 23.35 -1.52
C VAL A 285 -13.91 23.44 -2.35
N ARG A 286 -13.78 23.84 -3.62
CA ARG A 286 -14.87 23.74 -4.58
C ARG A 286 -15.12 22.26 -4.48
N ARG A 287 -16.20 21.84 -3.83
CA ARG A 287 -16.55 20.43 -3.65
C ARG A 287 -16.42 19.87 -5.04
N ARG A 288 -15.27 19.25 -5.36
CA ARG A 288 -15.00 18.81 -6.70
C ARG A 288 -16.06 17.78 -6.87
N SER A 289 -17.05 18.10 -7.71
CA SER A 289 -18.17 17.18 -7.95
C SER A 289 -17.55 15.81 -8.19
N ALA A 290 -18.16 14.74 -7.69
CA ALA A 290 -17.64 13.39 -7.92
C ALA A 290 -17.27 13.17 -9.41
N LEU A 291 -17.99 13.84 -10.31
CA LEU A 291 -17.74 13.95 -11.75
C LEU A 291 -16.35 14.48 -12.15
N ALA A 292 -15.79 15.48 -11.45
CA ALA A 292 -14.47 16.05 -11.76
C ALA A 292 -13.32 15.14 -11.30
N ILE A 293 -13.47 14.48 -10.15
CA ILE A 293 -12.51 13.47 -9.66
C ILE A 293 -12.58 12.21 -10.55
N LEU A 294 -13.79 11.85 -11.00
CA LEU A 294 -14.00 10.79 -11.98
C LEU A 294 -13.34 11.15 -13.31
N ARG A 295 -13.45 12.40 -13.79
CA ARG A 295 -12.84 12.87 -15.03
C ARG A 295 -11.31 12.84 -14.98
N ASP A 296 -10.70 13.29 -13.88
CA ASP A 296 -9.23 13.33 -13.74
C ASP A 296 -8.62 11.92 -13.62
N LYS A 297 -9.32 10.99 -12.95
CA LYS A 297 -8.95 9.56 -12.94
C LYS A 297 -9.20 8.87 -14.29
N TRP A 298 -10.24 9.29 -15.02
CA TRP A 298 -10.59 8.80 -16.37
C TRP A 298 -9.52 9.19 -17.39
N GLU A 299 -9.01 10.42 -17.31
CA GLU A 299 -7.94 10.93 -18.18
C GLU A 299 -6.59 10.25 -17.89
N ARG A 300 -6.29 9.93 -16.62
CA ARG A 300 -5.01 9.30 -16.21
C ARG A 300 -4.91 7.79 -16.47
N THR A 301 -6.00 7.08 -16.70
CA THR A 301 -6.01 5.61 -16.88
C THR A 301 -5.89 5.15 -18.33
N GLY A 302 -5.76 6.08 -19.28
CA GLY A 302 -5.19 5.80 -20.61
C GLY A 302 -5.90 4.75 -21.47
N LYS A 303 -7.15 4.41 -21.18
CA LYS A 303 -7.96 3.52 -22.03
C LYS A 303 -9.30 4.16 -22.32
N PRO A 304 -9.64 4.46 -23.59
CA PRO A 304 -10.97 4.89 -23.96
C PRO A 304 -11.89 3.68 -23.86
N VAL A 305 -12.35 3.35 -22.65
CA VAL A 305 -13.56 2.54 -22.53
C VAL A 305 -14.66 3.50 -22.97
N ARG A 306 -15.14 3.37 -24.21
CA ARG A 306 -16.42 3.96 -24.63
C ARG A 306 -17.37 3.79 -23.45
N ALA A 307 -17.87 4.91 -22.89
CA ALA A 307 -18.72 4.91 -21.70
C ALA A 307 -19.99 4.11 -22.01
N SER A 308 -19.89 2.78 -21.91
CA SER A 308 -20.97 1.87 -22.18
C SER A 308 -21.95 2.00 -21.02
N GLY A 309 -23.25 1.91 -21.29
CA GLY A 309 -24.26 1.99 -20.24
C GLY A 309 -24.01 1.03 -19.08
N LEU A 310 -23.32 -0.09 -19.35
CA LEU A 310 -22.91 -1.09 -18.35
C LEU A 310 -21.88 -0.57 -17.33
N VAL A 311 -20.93 0.27 -17.75
CA VAL A 311 -19.93 0.87 -16.85
C VAL A 311 -20.60 1.87 -15.91
N LEU A 312 -21.46 2.74 -16.46
CA LEU A 312 -22.21 3.71 -15.67
C LEU A 312 -23.11 3.01 -14.65
N GLU A 313 -23.83 1.97 -15.09
CA GLU A 313 -24.65 1.14 -14.22
C GLU A 313 -23.82 0.50 -13.09
N ALA A 314 -22.65 -0.06 -13.38
CA ALA A 314 -21.77 -0.64 -12.37
C ALA A 314 -21.31 0.41 -11.33
N VAL A 315 -20.96 1.63 -11.76
CA VAL A 315 -20.61 2.73 -10.85
C VAL A 315 -21.77 3.06 -9.91
N LEU A 316 -22.98 3.22 -10.48
CA LEU A 316 -24.19 3.56 -9.73
C LEU A 316 -24.57 2.45 -8.74
N CYS A 317 -24.55 1.19 -9.18
CA CYS A 317 -24.86 0.03 -8.34
C CYS A 317 -23.85 -0.12 -7.19
N LEU A 318 -22.55 0.09 -7.42
CA LEU A 318 -21.54 0.08 -6.35
C LEU A 318 -21.74 1.22 -5.35
N ALA A 319 -22.05 2.43 -5.84
CA ALA A 319 -22.30 3.58 -4.98
C ALA A 319 -23.56 3.37 -4.12
N LEU A 320 -24.62 2.80 -4.72
CA LEU A 320 -25.85 2.46 -4.02
C LEU A 320 -25.65 1.34 -3.00
N ALA A 321 -24.93 0.26 -3.36
CA ALA A 321 -24.60 -0.83 -2.43
C ALA A 321 -23.83 -0.33 -1.21
N ARG A 322 -22.89 0.60 -1.42
CA ARG A 322 -22.19 1.28 -0.32
C ARG A 322 -23.15 2.09 0.55
N LEU A 323 -24.00 2.92 -0.06
CA LEU A 323 -24.92 3.79 0.66
C LEU A 323 -25.89 2.97 1.51
N ILE A 324 -26.49 1.93 0.94
CA ILE A 324 -27.42 1.03 1.62
C ILE A 324 -26.75 0.37 2.84
N LEU A 325 -25.54 -0.17 2.68
CA LEU A 325 -24.82 -0.80 3.80
C LEU A 325 -24.37 0.21 4.88
N MET A 326 -24.31 1.51 4.57
CA MET A 326 -24.02 2.55 5.56
C MET A 326 -25.26 3.01 6.33
N VAL A 327 -26.42 3.05 5.68
CA VAL A 327 -27.64 3.65 6.25
C VAL A 327 -28.65 2.62 6.75
N MET A 328 -28.50 1.34 6.38
CA MET A 328 -29.41 0.26 6.77
C MET A 328 -28.70 -0.88 7.50
N PRO A 329 -29.31 -1.47 8.53
CA PRO A 329 -28.87 -2.75 9.08
C PRO A 329 -28.91 -3.85 8.03
N PHE A 330 -27.88 -4.71 8.01
CA PHE A 330 -27.76 -5.77 7.00
C PHE A 330 -28.99 -6.69 6.93
N ARG A 331 -29.69 -6.90 8.05
CA ARG A 331 -30.95 -7.68 8.09
C ARG A 331 -31.99 -7.19 7.07
N LYS A 332 -32.18 -5.87 6.96
CA LYS A 332 -33.13 -5.29 5.98
C LYS A 332 -32.63 -5.41 4.55
N VAL A 333 -31.31 -5.41 4.35
CA VAL A 333 -30.71 -5.62 3.04
C VAL A 333 -30.91 -7.06 2.60
N ALA A 334 -30.67 -8.01 3.50
CA ALA A 334 -30.84 -9.45 3.29
C ALA A 334 -32.26 -9.84 2.86
N GLU A 335 -33.29 -9.19 3.41
CA GLU A 335 -34.70 -9.38 3.00
C GLU A 335 -34.95 -9.14 1.51
N HIS A 336 -34.09 -8.36 0.84
CA HIS A 336 -34.22 -8.02 -0.58
C HIS A 336 -33.32 -8.86 -1.50
N LEU A 337 -32.46 -9.73 -0.95
CA LEU A 337 -31.51 -10.55 -1.72
C LEU A 337 -32.10 -11.90 -2.16
N GLY A 338 -33.26 -12.27 -1.62
CA GLY A 338 -33.93 -13.54 -1.87
C GLY A 338 -33.98 -14.40 -0.61
N ASP A 339 -34.15 -15.70 -0.80
CA ASP A 339 -34.24 -16.64 0.31
C ASP A 339 -32.83 -16.99 0.81
N LEU A 340 -32.58 -16.77 2.11
CA LEU A 340 -31.36 -17.21 2.78
C LEU A 340 -31.46 -18.71 3.06
N VAL A 341 -30.58 -19.49 2.45
CA VAL A 341 -30.53 -20.95 2.59
C VAL A 341 -29.13 -21.41 3.02
N ALA A 342 -29.07 -22.62 3.57
CA ALA A 342 -27.81 -23.26 3.89
C ALA A 342 -27.06 -23.65 2.60
N PRO A 343 -25.72 -23.69 2.60
CA PRO A 343 -24.94 -24.02 1.39
C PRO A 343 -25.22 -25.40 0.80
N ASP A 344 -25.71 -26.33 1.62
CA ASP A 344 -26.10 -27.69 1.25
C ASP A 344 -27.58 -27.84 0.84
N ASP A 345 -28.35 -26.74 0.81
CA ASP A 345 -29.73 -26.76 0.35
C ASP A 345 -29.78 -27.21 -1.13
N PRO A 346 -30.60 -28.21 -1.49
CA PRO A 346 -30.71 -28.69 -2.87
C PRO A 346 -31.02 -27.59 -3.89
N ARG A 347 -31.71 -26.52 -3.48
CA ARG A 347 -32.01 -25.36 -4.34
C ARG A 347 -30.78 -24.49 -4.61
N ALA A 348 -29.89 -24.35 -3.63
CA ALA A 348 -28.61 -23.65 -3.80
C ALA A 348 -27.69 -24.43 -4.73
N ILE A 349 -27.59 -25.74 -4.52
CA ILE A 349 -26.80 -26.64 -5.37
C ILE A 349 -27.33 -26.62 -6.81
N ALA A 350 -28.65 -26.70 -6.99
CA ALA A 350 -29.28 -26.64 -8.31
C ALA A 350 -29.05 -25.28 -9.00
N ALA A 351 -29.10 -24.17 -8.26
CA ALA A 351 -28.87 -22.83 -8.80
C ALA A 351 -27.40 -22.56 -9.18
N ALA A 352 -26.44 -23.14 -8.44
CA ALA A 352 -25.01 -23.06 -8.72
C ALA A 352 -24.57 -24.00 -9.86
N SER A 353 -25.22 -25.17 -9.99
CA SER A 353 -24.84 -26.23 -10.94
C SER A 353 -25.44 -26.07 -12.34
N VAL A 354 -26.08 -24.94 -12.65
CA VAL A 354 -26.65 -24.69 -13.98
C VAL A 354 -25.53 -24.57 -15.00
N ALA A 355 -25.57 -25.38 -16.07
CA ALA A 355 -24.63 -25.27 -17.18
C ALA A 355 -24.58 -23.84 -17.74
N PRO A 356 -23.45 -23.38 -18.32
CA PRO A 356 -23.34 -22.05 -18.88
C PRO A 356 -24.50 -21.73 -19.83
N SER A 357 -25.41 -20.87 -19.36
CA SER A 357 -26.63 -20.54 -20.10
C SER A 357 -26.33 -19.51 -21.19
N ALA A 358 -27.31 -19.20 -22.06
CA ALA A 358 -27.23 -18.09 -23.01
C ALA A 358 -26.87 -16.72 -22.35
N ASN A 359 -26.99 -16.62 -21.03
CA ASN A 359 -26.67 -15.42 -20.24
C ASN A 359 -25.23 -15.39 -19.69
N ALA A 360 -24.42 -16.43 -19.92
CA ALA A 360 -23.05 -16.56 -19.42
C ALA A 360 -22.15 -15.39 -19.85
N ASP A 361 -22.21 -14.98 -21.12
CA ASP A 361 -21.44 -13.84 -21.63
C ASP A 361 -21.81 -12.52 -20.96
N THR A 362 -23.10 -12.35 -20.67
CA THR A 362 -23.60 -11.16 -19.97
C THR A 362 -23.14 -11.14 -18.53
N ALA A 363 -23.22 -12.27 -17.81
CA ALA A 363 -22.74 -12.40 -16.44
C ALA A 363 -21.23 -12.15 -16.33
N ALA A 364 -20.44 -12.76 -17.21
CA ALA A 364 -18.99 -12.57 -17.26
C ALA A 364 -18.61 -11.12 -17.59
N ARG A 365 -19.37 -10.45 -18.48
CA ARG A 365 -19.16 -9.04 -18.80
C ARG A 365 -19.50 -8.12 -17.62
N ILE A 366 -20.55 -8.42 -16.86
CA ILE A 366 -20.88 -7.70 -15.61
C ILE A 366 -19.75 -7.87 -14.60
N GLY A 367 -19.28 -9.10 -14.37
CA GLY A 367 -18.16 -9.39 -13.45
C GLY A 367 -16.90 -8.60 -13.78
N ARG A 368 -16.41 -8.70 -15.02
CA ARG A 368 -15.24 -7.93 -15.48
C ARG A 368 -15.43 -6.42 -15.34
N THR A 369 -16.64 -5.93 -15.59
CA THR A 369 -16.96 -4.49 -15.46
C THR A 369 -16.90 -4.07 -13.99
N LEU A 370 -17.50 -4.83 -13.08
CA LEU A 370 -17.48 -4.54 -11.65
C LEU A 370 -16.08 -4.60 -11.06
N GLU A 371 -15.27 -5.59 -11.41
CA GLU A 371 -13.87 -5.68 -10.96
C GLU A 371 -13.03 -4.49 -11.43
N THR A 372 -13.29 -4.03 -12.66
CA THR A 372 -12.61 -2.87 -13.24
C THR A 372 -13.07 -1.59 -12.52
N VAL A 373 -14.38 -1.37 -12.42
CA VAL A 373 -14.99 -0.17 -11.83
C VAL A 373 -14.75 -0.07 -10.32
N ALA A 374 -14.66 -1.20 -9.61
CA ALA A 374 -14.33 -1.25 -8.18
C ALA A 374 -12.98 -0.57 -7.87
N ARG A 375 -12.06 -0.50 -8.85
CA ARG A 375 -10.78 0.20 -8.75
C ARG A 375 -10.89 1.70 -9.07
N TRP A 376 -11.96 2.12 -9.74
CA TRP A 376 -12.18 3.50 -10.19
C TRP A 376 -12.95 4.34 -9.17
N VAL A 377 -13.95 3.75 -8.51
CA VAL A 377 -14.83 4.45 -7.57
C VAL A 377 -14.04 5.06 -6.39
N PRO A 378 -14.45 6.22 -5.85
CA PRO A 378 -13.71 6.93 -4.80
C PRO A 378 -13.87 6.32 -3.40
N PHE A 379 -14.25 5.05 -3.30
CA PHE A 379 -14.46 4.33 -2.06
C PHE A 379 -14.00 2.88 -2.19
N ARG A 380 -13.79 2.20 -1.05
CA ARG A 380 -13.49 0.76 -1.04
C ARG A 380 -14.73 -0.02 -1.43
N ALA A 381 -14.80 -0.46 -2.68
CA ALA A 381 -15.73 -1.47 -3.17
C ALA A 381 -15.31 -2.85 -2.65
N VAL A 382 -15.61 -3.15 -1.38
CA VAL A 382 -15.31 -4.47 -0.78
C VAL A 382 -16.14 -5.58 -1.43
N CYS A 383 -15.76 -6.84 -1.23
CA CYS A 383 -16.39 -8.01 -1.86
C CYS A 383 -17.92 -8.03 -1.70
N LEU A 384 -18.46 -7.71 -0.52
CA LEU A 384 -19.90 -7.62 -0.30
C LEU A 384 -20.57 -6.54 -1.16
N GLN A 385 -19.94 -5.37 -1.34
CA GLN A 385 -20.50 -4.31 -2.18
C GLN A 385 -20.49 -4.70 -3.65
N GLN A 386 -19.45 -5.40 -4.10
CA GLN A 386 -19.37 -5.92 -5.47
C GLN A 386 -20.41 -7.01 -5.72
N ALA A 387 -20.60 -7.93 -4.78
CA ALA A 387 -21.60 -8.99 -4.87
C ALA A 387 -23.03 -8.42 -4.90
N LEU A 388 -23.33 -7.43 -4.07
CA LEU A 388 -24.63 -6.73 -4.08
C LEU A 388 -24.88 -5.97 -5.40
N ALA A 389 -23.86 -5.27 -5.90
CA ALA A 389 -23.95 -4.55 -7.17
C ALA A 389 -24.15 -5.51 -8.35
N GLY A 390 -23.39 -6.61 -8.39
CA GLY A 390 -23.56 -7.67 -9.39
C GLY A 390 -24.93 -8.32 -9.33
N HIS A 391 -25.40 -8.66 -8.13
CA HIS A 391 -26.73 -9.22 -7.93
C HIS A 391 -27.83 -8.29 -8.47
N ALA A 392 -27.75 -6.98 -8.18
CA ALA A 392 -28.69 -6.00 -8.70
C ALA A 392 -28.67 -5.88 -10.24
N MET A 393 -27.46 -5.84 -10.84
CA MET A 393 -27.29 -5.77 -12.30
C MET A 393 -27.81 -7.02 -13.02
N LEU A 394 -27.62 -8.20 -12.42
CA LEU A 394 -28.11 -9.48 -12.95
C LEU A 394 -29.64 -9.60 -12.79
N ARG A 395 -30.16 -9.21 -11.62
CA ARG A 395 -31.61 -9.22 -11.35
C ARG A 395 -32.38 -8.30 -12.30
N ARG A 396 -31.85 -7.11 -12.61
CA ARG A 396 -32.42 -6.18 -13.60
C ARG A 396 -32.53 -6.79 -15.00
N ARG A 397 -31.74 -7.84 -15.28
CA ARG A 397 -31.72 -8.58 -16.55
C ARG A 397 -32.41 -9.94 -16.47
N HIS A 398 -33.13 -10.21 -15.38
CA HIS A 398 -33.78 -11.49 -15.11
C HIS A 398 -32.81 -12.69 -15.15
N ILE A 399 -31.54 -12.46 -14.78
CA ILE A 399 -30.53 -13.52 -14.67
C ILE A 399 -30.47 -13.96 -13.19
N PRO A 400 -30.86 -15.21 -12.88
CA PRO A 400 -30.70 -15.80 -11.55
C PRO A 400 -29.23 -15.73 -11.10
N SER A 401 -29.02 -15.39 -9.83
CA SER A 401 -27.67 -15.35 -9.23
C SER A 401 -27.71 -15.87 -7.80
N VAL A 402 -26.62 -16.48 -7.37
CA VAL A 402 -26.42 -16.97 -6.02
C VAL A 402 -25.36 -16.11 -5.35
N LEU A 403 -25.73 -15.45 -4.26
CA LEU A 403 -24.79 -14.62 -3.47
C LEU A 403 -24.40 -15.40 -2.22
N HIS A 404 -23.13 -15.75 -2.12
CA HIS A 404 -22.60 -16.54 -1.02
C HIS A 404 -21.91 -15.63 0.00
N LEU A 405 -22.07 -15.98 1.28
CA LEU A 405 -21.39 -15.35 2.39
C LEU A 405 -20.56 -16.39 3.13
N GLY A 406 -19.28 -16.08 3.32
CA GLY A 406 -18.37 -16.91 4.08
C GLY A 406 -17.66 -16.13 5.17
N SER A 407 -17.25 -16.85 6.20
CA SER A 407 -16.30 -16.33 7.18
C SER A 407 -15.24 -17.36 7.50
N GLY A 408 -14.14 -16.88 8.03
CA GLY A 408 -13.02 -17.70 8.39
C GLY A 408 -12.12 -17.00 9.39
N ARG A 409 -10.99 -17.63 9.65
CA ARG A 409 -9.90 -17.02 10.38
C ARG A 409 -8.64 -17.10 9.54
N ASP A 410 -7.92 -15.99 9.43
CA ASP A 410 -6.60 -15.99 8.82
C ASP A 410 -5.64 -16.85 9.66
N THR A 411 -4.47 -17.16 9.13
CA THR A 411 -3.31 -17.76 9.80
C THR A 411 -2.97 -17.12 11.15
N ASP A 412 -3.28 -15.83 11.33
CA ASP A 412 -3.16 -15.07 12.59
C ASP A 412 -4.41 -15.12 13.50
N ARG A 413 -5.34 -16.07 13.28
CA ARG A 413 -6.64 -16.22 13.97
C ARG A 413 -7.60 -15.01 13.89
N LYS A 414 -7.33 -14.02 13.04
CA LYS A 414 -8.19 -12.84 12.83
C LYS A 414 -9.43 -13.19 12.01
N PHE A 415 -10.59 -12.68 12.41
CA PHE A 415 -11.85 -12.86 11.70
C PHE A 415 -11.78 -12.32 10.26
N MET A 416 -12.16 -13.15 9.31
CA MET A 416 -12.29 -12.81 7.89
C MET A 416 -13.74 -13.00 7.49
N ALA A 417 -14.29 -12.05 6.75
CA ALA A 417 -15.58 -12.19 6.09
C ALA A 417 -15.39 -11.95 4.60
N HIS A 418 -16.06 -12.77 3.80
CA HIS A 418 -15.97 -12.73 2.35
C HIS A 418 -17.33 -12.95 1.73
N ALA A 419 -17.54 -12.38 0.54
CA ALA A 419 -18.76 -12.52 -0.22
C ALA A 419 -18.40 -12.70 -1.69
N TRP A 420 -19.08 -13.62 -2.35
CA TRP A 420 -18.87 -13.90 -3.75
C TRP A 420 -20.20 -14.19 -4.44
N LEU A 421 -20.22 -14.04 -5.76
CA LEU A 421 -21.44 -14.09 -6.56
C LEU A 421 -21.24 -15.03 -7.74
N GLU A 422 -22.18 -15.94 -7.93
CA GLU A 422 -22.30 -16.81 -9.10
C GLU A 422 -23.55 -16.48 -9.89
N ALA A 423 -23.49 -16.65 -11.21
CA ALA A 423 -24.64 -16.60 -12.08
C ALA A 423 -24.36 -17.33 -13.39
N ALA A 424 -25.38 -17.97 -13.95
CA ALA A 424 -25.27 -18.71 -15.21
C ALA A 424 -24.10 -19.73 -15.23
N GLY A 425 -23.85 -20.41 -14.11
CA GLY A 425 -22.78 -21.41 -13.98
C GLY A 425 -21.36 -20.83 -13.95
N LEU A 426 -21.22 -19.51 -13.75
CA LEU A 426 -19.93 -18.83 -13.76
C LEU A 426 -19.69 -17.99 -12.50
N PRO A 427 -18.43 -17.90 -12.04
CA PRO A 427 -18.04 -16.93 -11.03
C PRO A 427 -18.13 -15.51 -11.59
N VAL A 428 -18.84 -14.62 -10.88
CA VAL A 428 -19.07 -13.23 -11.31
C VAL A 428 -18.20 -12.25 -10.53
N THR A 429 -18.17 -12.33 -9.20
CA THR A 429 -17.31 -11.47 -8.35
C THR A 429 -16.84 -12.22 -7.10
N GLY A 430 -15.70 -11.84 -6.55
CA GLY A 430 -15.21 -12.37 -5.27
C GLY A 430 -14.52 -13.73 -5.37
N TYR A 431 -14.14 -14.19 -6.57
CA TYR A 431 -13.45 -15.46 -6.76
C TYR A 431 -11.93 -15.32 -6.92
N PRO A 432 -11.17 -16.37 -6.56
CA PRO A 432 -11.58 -17.49 -5.71
C PRO A 432 -11.64 -17.07 -4.23
N PRO A 433 -12.55 -17.64 -3.42
CA PRO A 433 -12.50 -17.46 -1.97
C PRO A 433 -11.20 -18.08 -1.41
N ALA A 434 -10.64 -17.49 -0.35
CA ALA A 434 -9.46 -18.03 0.29
C ALA A 434 -9.76 -19.40 0.95
N PRO A 435 -8.81 -20.36 0.99
CA PRO A 435 -9.05 -21.69 1.55
C PRO A 435 -9.55 -21.73 3.01
N GLN A 436 -9.28 -20.66 3.77
CA GLN A 436 -9.67 -20.51 5.17
C GLN A 436 -11.12 -20.00 5.35
N ILE A 437 -11.77 -19.55 4.28
CA ILE A 437 -13.15 -19.09 4.29
C ILE A 437 -14.07 -20.30 4.16
N ARG A 438 -14.93 -20.50 5.16
CA ARG A 438 -16.05 -21.45 5.08
C ARG A 438 -17.31 -20.68 4.74
N GLU A 439 -18.08 -21.20 3.80
CA GLU A 439 -19.40 -20.66 3.51
C GLU A 439 -20.33 -20.87 4.71
N ILE A 440 -21.07 -19.83 5.06
CA ILE A 440 -22.01 -19.83 6.19
C ILE A 440 -23.45 -19.88 5.67
N GLY A 441 -23.70 -19.31 4.50
CA GLY A 441 -25.01 -19.32 3.85
C GLY A 441 -24.98 -18.56 2.53
N CYS A 442 -25.99 -18.82 1.71
CA CYS A 442 -26.16 -18.15 0.43
C CYS A 442 -27.59 -17.66 0.25
N PHE A 443 -27.73 -16.62 -0.57
CA PHE A 443 -29.01 -16.10 -1.02
C PHE A 443 -29.28 -16.61 -2.42
N ILE A 444 -30.42 -17.28 -2.57
CA ILE A 444 -30.95 -17.74 -3.86
C ILE A 444 -32.12 -16.85 -4.29
N PRO A 445 -32.43 -16.76 -5.61
CA PRO A 445 -33.60 -16.03 -6.07
C PRO A 445 -34.86 -16.55 -5.36
N ALA A 446 -35.68 -15.63 -4.84
CA ALA A 446 -36.91 -16.00 -4.15
C ALA A 446 -37.78 -16.87 -5.07
N THR A 447 -38.21 -18.03 -4.58
CA THR A 447 -39.27 -18.79 -5.25
C THR A 447 -40.52 -17.94 -5.26
N ALA A 448 -41.07 -17.64 -6.43
CA ALA A 448 -42.25 -16.80 -6.58
C ALA A 448 -43.44 -17.40 -5.81
N CYS A 449 -43.65 -16.93 -4.58
CA CYS A 449 -44.87 -17.05 -3.79
C CYS A 449 -44.74 -16.16 -2.53
N ARG A 450 -44.81 -14.84 -2.71
CA ARG A 450 -45.16 -13.88 -1.65
C ARG A 450 -45.91 -12.70 -2.24
#